data_AF-A0A7S2LUX2-F1
#
_entry.id   AF-A0A7S2LUX2-F1
#
_cell.length_a   1.000
_cell.length_b   1.000
_cell.length_c   1.000
_cell.angle_alpha   90.00
_cell.angle_beta   90.00
_cell.angle_gamma   90.00
#
_symmetry.space_group_name_H-M   'P 1'
#
loop_
_entity.id
_entity.type
_entity.pdbx_description
1 polymer ?
#
loop_
_entity_poly.entity_id
_entity_poly.type
_entity_poly.pdbx_seq_one_letter_code
_entity_poly.pdbx_strand_id
1 'polypeptide(L)'
;SDFKIDATYLSPHVSLTAQLEGATSEYGVTMIMSDALVVACGPKLRSCFRPVDNVQMSSSGKATQLFTLDLEPRRLPADQRQHRRWRLHDARHIRERRRHDLLNPLYHVHQALLLDKNLQIMRRHLCVGFFQLFESGYLNYLAGEWEVASDVFARTRTMLLETGGCEDGPSRTLLEYMQNFGCQAPANWPGWRELKAAR
;
A
#
# COMPACT_ATOMS: atom_id res chain seq x y z
N SER A 1 -6.81 -41.74 -12.40
CA SER A 1 -5.67 -41.12 -11.69
C SER A 1 -6.24 -40.35 -10.53
N ASP A 2 -6.31 -40.97 -9.36
CA ASP A 2 -7.09 -40.47 -8.21
C ASP A 2 -6.24 -39.65 -7.23
N PHE A 3 -5.00 -39.32 -7.62
CA PHE A 3 -4.12 -38.47 -6.85
C PHE A 3 -4.34 -37.02 -7.22
N LYS A 4 -5.01 -36.28 -6.32
CA LYS A 4 -5.05 -34.82 -6.38
C LYS A 4 -3.71 -34.29 -5.90
N ILE A 5 -2.92 -33.76 -6.85
CA ILE A 5 -1.65 -33.09 -6.55
C ILE A 5 -1.94 -31.59 -6.48
N ASP A 6 -1.88 -31.02 -5.26
CA ASP A 6 -2.00 -29.57 -5.04
C ASP A 6 -0.61 -28.95 -4.95
N ALA A 7 -0.25 -28.13 -5.94
CA ALA A 7 0.99 -27.34 -5.90
C ALA A 7 0.83 -26.21 -4.87
N THR A 8 1.54 -26.33 -3.74
CA THR A 8 1.52 -25.33 -2.66
C THR A 8 2.89 -24.69 -2.49
N TYR A 9 2.93 -23.38 -2.26
CA TYR A 9 4.17 -22.66 -1.92
C TYR A 9 4.37 -22.68 -0.40
N LEU A 10 5.50 -23.22 0.06
CA LEU A 10 5.86 -23.29 1.48
C LEU A 10 7.10 -22.42 1.71
N SER A 11 6.91 -21.28 2.37
CA SER A 11 7.97 -20.31 2.64
C SER A 11 7.54 -19.38 3.78
N PRO A 12 8.48 -18.84 4.58
CA PRO A 12 8.19 -17.75 5.52
C PRO A 12 7.49 -16.54 4.88
N HIS A 13 7.67 -16.35 3.56
CA HIS A 13 7.00 -15.29 2.81
C HIS A 13 5.49 -15.45 2.72
N VAL A 14 4.94 -16.67 2.89
CA VAL A 14 3.49 -16.89 2.92
C VAL A 14 2.88 -16.24 4.16
N SER A 15 3.51 -16.46 5.32
CA SER A 15 3.08 -15.86 6.59
C SER A 15 3.23 -14.34 6.57
N LEU A 16 4.33 -13.82 6.01
CA LEU A 16 4.52 -12.38 5.77
C LEU A 16 3.38 -11.81 4.93
N THR A 17 3.05 -12.45 3.80
CA THR A 17 2.00 -11.98 2.89
C THR A 17 0.63 -11.96 3.57
N ALA A 18 0.31 -12.97 4.39
CA ALA A 18 -0.93 -13.00 5.15
C ALA A 18 -1.01 -11.86 6.19
N GLN A 19 0.11 -11.54 6.87
CA GLN A 19 0.16 -10.41 7.80
C GLN A 19 0.02 -9.06 7.08
N LEU A 20 0.67 -8.89 5.93
CA LEU A 20 0.54 -7.68 5.11
C LEU A 20 -0.89 -7.48 4.61
N GLU A 21 -1.57 -8.56 4.22
CA GLU A 21 -2.96 -8.52 3.81
C GLU A 21 -3.87 -8.09 4.98
N GLY A 22 -3.74 -8.70 6.15
CA GLY A 22 -4.51 -8.31 7.33
C GLY A 22 -4.26 -6.85 7.74
N ALA A 23 -3.02 -6.38 7.62
CA ALA A 23 -2.64 -5.01 7.93
C ALA A 23 -3.32 -3.96 7.03
N THR A 24 -3.75 -4.32 5.81
CA THR A 24 -4.45 -3.36 4.92
C THR A 24 -5.67 -2.74 5.60
N SER A 25 -6.37 -3.51 6.44
CA SER A 25 -7.52 -3.04 7.22
C SER A 25 -7.14 -2.02 8.30
N GLU A 26 -6.03 -2.25 9.01
CA GLU A 26 -5.50 -1.35 10.05
C GLU A 26 -5.13 0.02 9.46
N TYR A 27 -4.45 0.01 8.31
CA TYR A 27 -4.04 1.24 7.63
C TYR A 27 -5.10 1.81 6.69
N GLY A 28 -6.24 1.14 6.47
CA GLY A 28 -7.30 1.63 5.57
C GLY A 28 -6.84 1.82 4.12
N VAL A 29 -5.87 1.05 3.64
CA VAL A 29 -5.33 1.14 2.27
C VAL A 29 -5.75 -0.05 1.43
N THR A 30 -5.72 0.08 0.10
CA THR A 30 -6.12 -1.00 -0.82
C THR A 30 -5.09 -2.12 -0.92
N MET A 31 -3.81 -1.82 -0.71
CA MET A 31 -2.72 -2.78 -0.78
C MET A 31 -1.51 -2.30 0.02
N ILE A 32 -0.75 -3.26 0.56
CA ILE A 32 0.53 -3.03 1.22
C ILE A 32 1.60 -3.90 0.55
N MET A 33 2.77 -3.33 0.37
CA MET A 33 3.95 -4.00 -0.17
C MET A 33 5.11 -3.90 0.81
N SER A 34 5.93 -4.95 0.86
CA SER A 34 7.19 -4.90 1.59
C SER A 34 8.26 -4.14 0.82
N ASP A 35 9.25 -3.64 1.55
CA ASP A 35 10.52 -3.11 1.04
C ASP A 35 11.15 -4.01 -0.03
N ALA A 36 11.19 -5.33 0.18
CA ALA A 36 11.76 -6.28 -0.75
C ALA A 36 11.06 -6.27 -2.12
N LEU A 37 9.72 -6.14 -2.14
CA LEU A 37 8.96 -6.05 -3.39
C LEU A 37 9.20 -4.71 -4.08
N VAL A 38 9.23 -3.62 -3.31
CA VAL A 38 9.50 -2.29 -3.86
C VAL A 38 10.92 -2.22 -4.44
N VAL A 39 11.92 -2.80 -3.77
CA VAL A 39 13.30 -2.92 -4.28
C VAL A 39 13.38 -3.83 -5.51
N ALA A 40 12.50 -4.80 -5.69
CA ALA A 40 12.46 -5.57 -6.94
C ALA A 40 11.90 -4.77 -8.14
N CYS A 41 11.16 -3.69 -7.88
CA CYS A 41 10.56 -2.86 -8.92
C CYS A 41 11.58 -1.90 -9.57
N GLY A 42 11.33 -1.48 -10.81
CA GLY A 42 12.14 -0.46 -11.48
C GLY A 42 11.97 0.95 -10.86
N PRO A 43 12.96 1.85 -11.00
CA PRO A 43 13.00 3.13 -10.27
C PRO A 43 11.77 4.02 -10.51
N LYS A 44 11.26 4.06 -11.75
CA LYS A 44 10.06 4.83 -12.10
C LYS A 44 8.77 4.33 -11.45
N LEU A 45 8.71 3.03 -11.13
CA LEU A 45 7.58 2.45 -10.41
C LEU A 45 7.73 2.67 -8.91
N ARG A 46 8.98 2.60 -8.39
CA ARG A 46 9.26 2.88 -6.98
C ARG A 46 8.80 4.26 -6.54
N SER A 47 8.97 5.28 -7.39
CA SER A 47 8.50 6.65 -7.11
C SER A 47 6.97 6.79 -7.02
N CYS A 48 6.20 5.78 -7.41
CA CYS A 48 4.75 5.79 -7.26
C CYS A 48 4.29 5.29 -5.89
N PHE A 49 5.16 4.62 -5.14
CA PHE A 49 4.84 4.08 -3.83
C PHE A 49 5.13 5.08 -2.73
N ARG A 50 4.25 5.15 -1.75
CA ARG A 50 4.40 5.95 -0.54
C ARG A 50 4.78 5.03 0.63
N PRO A 51 5.77 5.37 1.46
CA PRO A 51 6.00 4.63 2.70
C PRO A 51 4.81 4.79 3.65
N VAL A 52 4.46 3.73 4.37
CA VAL A 52 3.30 3.68 5.27
C VAL A 52 3.74 3.62 6.72
N ASP A 53 4.61 2.67 7.04
CA ASP A 53 5.13 2.42 8.38
C ASP A 53 6.46 1.66 8.26
N ASN A 54 7.19 1.52 9.36
CA ASN A 54 8.30 0.59 9.48
C ASN A 54 7.98 -0.35 10.65
N VAL A 55 7.83 -1.64 10.35
CA VAL A 55 7.33 -2.59 11.34
C VAL A 55 8.19 -3.82 11.46
N GLN A 56 8.31 -4.33 12.68
CA GLN A 56 8.84 -5.67 12.90
C GLN A 56 7.68 -6.65 13.03
N MET A 57 7.71 -7.70 12.22
CA MET A 57 6.74 -8.77 12.29
C MET A 57 7.21 -9.86 13.24
N SER A 58 6.29 -10.36 14.07
CA SER A 58 6.54 -11.38 15.08
C SER A 58 7.18 -12.66 14.53
N SER A 59 6.95 -12.98 13.25
CA SER A 59 7.45 -14.19 12.60
C SER A 59 8.86 -14.08 12.03
N SER A 60 9.34 -12.87 11.73
CA SER A 60 10.62 -12.68 11.02
C SER A 60 11.72 -12.08 11.89
N GLY A 61 11.36 -11.34 12.94
CA GLY A 61 12.31 -10.56 13.75
C GLY A 61 13.05 -9.46 12.97
N LYS A 62 12.73 -9.25 11.70
CA LYS A 62 13.36 -8.24 10.84
C LYS A 62 12.40 -7.06 10.66
N ALA A 63 12.90 -5.85 10.86
CA ALA A 63 12.18 -4.64 10.50
C ALA A 63 11.95 -4.61 8.98
N THR A 64 10.70 -4.35 8.59
CA THR A 64 10.22 -4.32 7.22
C THR A 64 9.51 -3.00 7.00
N GLN A 65 10.01 -2.20 6.06
CA GLN A 65 9.33 -0.99 5.65
C GLN A 65 8.12 -1.36 4.79
N LEU A 66 6.96 -0.79 5.15
CA LEU A 66 5.71 -0.98 4.46
C LEU A 66 5.49 0.16 3.48
N PHE A 67 4.99 -0.17 2.31
CA PHE A 67 4.65 0.78 1.26
C PHE A 67 3.24 0.55 0.77
N THR A 68 2.61 1.59 0.24
CA THR A 68 1.33 1.49 -0.45
C THR A 68 1.38 2.20 -1.80
N LEU A 69 0.43 1.84 -2.67
CA LEU A 69 0.11 2.61 -3.86
C LEU A 69 -1.23 3.28 -3.60
N ASP A 70 -1.22 4.60 -3.37
CA ASP A 70 -2.44 5.34 -3.06
C ASP A 70 -3.44 5.25 -4.22
N LEU A 71 -4.55 4.56 -3.98
CA LEU A 71 -5.65 4.33 -4.91
C LEU A 71 -6.96 4.40 -4.14
N GLU A 72 -7.94 5.15 -4.65
CA GLU A 72 -9.29 5.24 -4.08
C GLU A 72 -10.31 4.70 -5.10
N PRO A 73 -10.60 3.37 -5.09
CA PRO A 73 -11.50 2.73 -6.06
C PRO A 73 -12.92 3.27 -6.01
N ARG A 74 -13.37 3.82 -4.88
CA ARG A 74 -14.74 4.36 -4.72
C ARG A 74 -15.00 5.56 -5.63
N ARG A 75 -13.95 6.17 -6.19
CA ARG A 75 -14.05 7.27 -7.17
C ARG A 75 -14.31 6.80 -8.60
N LEU A 76 -14.13 5.51 -8.88
CA LEU A 76 -14.42 5.01 -10.20
C LEU A 76 -15.93 5.09 -10.46
N PRO A 77 -16.35 5.53 -11.65
CA PRO A 77 -17.76 5.45 -12.01
C PRO A 77 -18.20 3.99 -11.98
N ALA A 78 -19.44 3.74 -11.56
CA ALA A 78 -20.03 2.42 -11.67
C ALA A 78 -19.86 1.90 -13.11
N ASP A 79 -19.40 0.66 -13.27
CA ASP A 79 -19.22 0.09 -14.59
C ASP A 79 -20.59 -0.04 -15.26
N GLN A 80 -20.89 0.88 -16.17
CA GLN A 80 -22.15 0.89 -16.92
C GLN A 80 -22.14 -0.13 -18.08
N ARG A 81 -21.05 -0.91 -18.24
CA ARG A 81 -21.00 -1.94 -19.27
C ARG A 81 -22.07 -2.98 -18.98
N GLN A 82 -23.01 -3.14 -19.92
CA GLN A 82 -23.87 -4.31 -19.95
C GLN A 82 -22.97 -5.55 -19.92
N HIS A 83 -23.18 -6.43 -18.93
CA HIS A 83 -22.49 -7.71 -18.84
C HIS A 83 -22.77 -8.52 -20.11
N ARG A 84 -21.92 -8.37 -21.12
CA ARG A 84 -21.87 -9.31 -22.23
C ARG A 84 -21.50 -10.66 -21.63
N ARG A 85 -22.36 -11.65 -21.83
CA ARG A 85 -22.07 -13.04 -21.46
C ARG A 85 -20.97 -13.55 -22.39
N TRP A 86 -19.72 -13.32 -22.01
CA TRP A 86 -18.56 -13.81 -22.74
C TRP A 86 -18.60 -15.35 -22.74
N ARG A 87 -18.34 -15.98 -23.89
CA ARG A 87 -18.08 -17.41 -23.88
C ARG A 87 -16.78 -17.63 -23.11
N LEU A 88 -16.70 -18.70 -22.30
CA LEU A 88 -15.52 -19.02 -21.48
C LEU A 88 -14.21 -19.02 -22.30
N HIS A 89 -14.28 -19.45 -23.56
CA HIS A 89 -13.18 -19.41 -24.52
C HIS A 89 -12.68 -17.98 -24.79
N ASP A 90 -13.58 -17.02 -25.00
CA ASP A 90 -13.24 -15.62 -25.28
C ASP A 90 -12.54 -14.98 -24.08
N ALA A 91 -13.02 -15.27 -22.86
CA ALA A 91 -12.41 -14.78 -21.62
C ALA A 91 -10.98 -15.33 -21.44
N ARG A 92 -10.75 -16.61 -21.79
CA ARG A 92 -9.40 -17.21 -21.75
C ARG A 92 -8.46 -16.54 -22.75
N HIS A 93 -8.87 -16.39 -24.01
CA HIS A 93 -8.04 -15.72 -25.03
C HIS A 93 -7.70 -14.28 -24.66
N ILE A 94 -8.67 -13.53 -24.10
CA ILE A 94 -8.42 -12.17 -23.61
C ILE A 94 -7.38 -12.17 -22.49
N ARG A 95 -7.45 -13.12 -21.55
CA ARG A 95 -6.50 -13.23 -20.45
C ARG A 95 -5.09 -13.58 -20.94
N GLU A 96 -4.97 -14.56 -21.83
CA GLU A 96 -3.68 -14.96 -22.41
C GLU A 96 -3.05 -13.83 -23.22
N ARG A 97 -3.86 -13.09 -24.00
CA ARG A 97 -3.37 -11.90 -24.73
C ARG A 97 -2.84 -10.84 -23.77
N ARG A 98 -3.61 -10.49 -22.74
CA ARG A 98 -3.15 -9.54 -21.70
C ARG A 98 -1.86 -10.01 -21.04
N ARG A 99 -1.75 -11.30 -20.69
CA ARG A 99 -0.53 -11.86 -20.11
C ARG A 99 0.65 -11.70 -21.05
N HIS A 100 0.48 -12.02 -22.33
CA HIS A 100 1.53 -11.84 -23.34
C HIS A 100 1.96 -10.37 -23.45
N ASP A 101 1.02 -9.44 -23.46
CA ASP A 101 1.31 -8.01 -23.52
C ASP A 101 2.07 -7.53 -22.27
N LEU A 102 1.66 -7.99 -21.07
CA LEU A 102 2.32 -7.66 -19.80
C LEU A 102 3.73 -8.24 -19.66
N LEU A 103 3.99 -9.38 -20.29
CA LEU A 103 5.31 -10.04 -20.31
C LEU A 103 6.22 -9.50 -21.41
N ASN A 104 5.72 -8.63 -22.30
CA ASN A 104 6.55 -7.99 -23.31
C ASN A 104 7.61 -7.09 -22.62
N PRO A 105 8.90 -7.23 -22.93
CA PRO A 105 9.96 -6.38 -22.34
C PRO A 105 9.77 -4.88 -22.57
N LEU A 106 9.04 -4.49 -23.62
CA LEU A 106 8.69 -3.11 -23.92
C LEU A 106 7.50 -2.59 -23.10
N TYR A 107 6.82 -3.46 -22.36
CA TYR A 107 5.72 -3.07 -21.49
C TYR A 107 6.26 -2.44 -20.22
N HIS A 108 5.93 -1.18 -20.02
CA HIS A 108 6.36 -0.41 -18.86
C HIS A 108 5.21 -0.16 -17.90
N VAL A 109 5.14 -0.93 -16.82
CA VAL A 109 4.06 -0.86 -15.81
C VAL A 109 3.84 0.56 -15.28
N HIS A 110 4.90 1.34 -15.05
CA HIS A 110 4.78 2.73 -14.59
C HIS A 110 4.01 3.62 -15.58
N GLN A 111 4.10 3.37 -16.89
CA GLN A 111 3.33 4.12 -17.88
C GLN A 111 1.85 3.81 -17.78
N ALA A 112 1.49 2.54 -17.52
CA ALA A 112 0.10 2.17 -17.26
C ALA A 112 -0.45 2.91 -16.03
N LEU A 113 0.34 3.05 -14.96
CA LEU A 113 -0.06 3.84 -13.78
C LEU A 113 -0.32 5.32 -14.07
N LEU A 114 0.48 5.92 -14.95
CA LEU A 114 0.40 7.35 -15.27
C LEU A 114 -0.66 7.67 -16.32
N LEU A 115 -0.88 6.79 -17.30
CA LEU A 115 -1.69 7.05 -18.49
C LEU A 115 -3.11 6.46 -18.39
N ASP A 116 -3.33 5.47 -17.54
CA ASP A 116 -4.66 4.88 -17.38
C ASP A 116 -5.62 5.87 -16.72
N LYS A 117 -6.77 6.10 -17.39
CA LYS A 117 -7.76 7.07 -16.95
C LYS A 117 -8.39 6.72 -15.59
N ASN A 118 -8.58 5.43 -15.31
CA ASN A 118 -9.15 4.98 -14.04
C ASN A 118 -8.15 5.24 -12.90
N LEU A 119 -6.87 4.96 -13.13
CA LEU A 119 -5.81 5.26 -12.15
C LEU A 119 -5.66 6.77 -11.91
N GLN A 120 -5.76 7.59 -12.95
CA GLN A 120 -5.82 9.05 -12.80
C GLN A 120 -7.03 9.52 -12.00
N ILE A 121 -8.22 8.94 -12.23
CA ILE A 121 -9.44 9.28 -11.47
C ILE A 121 -9.29 8.91 -9.99
N MET A 122 -8.79 7.70 -9.70
CA MET A 122 -8.57 7.23 -8.32
C MET A 122 -7.59 8.13 -7.56
N ARG A 123 -6.59 8.71 -8.25
CA ARG A 123 -5.52 9.52 -7.64
C ARG A 123 -5.74 11.04 -7.68
N ARG A 124 -6.82 11.52 -8.31
CA ARG A 124 -7.04 12.96 -8.57
C ARG A 124 -7.03 13.86 -7.33
N HIS A 125 -7.41 13.32 -6.18
CA HIS A 125 -7.48 14.04 -4.91
C HIS A 125 -6.13 14.14 -4.18
N LEU A 126 -5.16 13.31 -4.59
CA LEU A 126 -3.84 13.30 -3.98
C LEU A 126 -3.06 14.51 -4.49
N CYS A 127 -2.67 15.40 -3.59
CA CYS A 127 -1.88 16.58 -3.93
C CYS A 127 -0.42 16.42 -3.52
N VAL A 128 0.48 17.13 -4.21
CA VAL A 128 1.93 17.09 -3.91
C VAL A 128 2.21 17.56 -2.48
N GLY A 129 1.50 18.59 -2.00
CA GLY A 129 1.64 19.07 -0.63
C GLY A 129 1.31 18.02 0.43
N PHE A 130 0.34 17.13 0.17
CA PHE A 130 0.04 16.00 1.05
C PHE A 130 1.22 15.04 1.14
N PHE A 131 1.79 14.63 -0.01
CA PHE A 131 2.91 13.71 -0.01
C PHE A 131 4.15 14.28 0.69
N GLN A 132 4.48 15.55 0.43
CA GLN A 132 5.62 16.22 1.06
C GLN A 132 5.44 16.35 2.57
N LEU A 133 4.24 16.76 3.01
CA LEU A 133 3.95 16.89 4.43
C LEU A 133 3.96 15.53 5.11
N PHE A 134 3.32 14.52 4.53
CA PHE A 134 3.33 13.15 5.05
C PHE A 134 4.76 12.59 5.16
N GLU A 135 5.58 12.74 4.11
CA GLU A 135 6.98 12.29 4.10
C GLU A 135 7.78 12.96 5.22
N SER A 136 7.58 14.26 5.46
CA SER A 136 8.24 14.95 6.56
C SER A 136 7.83 14.38 7.93
N GLY A 137 6.55 14.09 8.14
CA GLY A 137 6.06 13.47 9.39
C GLY A 137 6.60 12.06 9.57
N TYR A 138 6.65 11.30 8.47
CA TYR A 138 7.20 9.95 8.45
C TYR A 138 8.69 9.91 8.82
N LEU A 139 9.51 10.82 8.27
CA LEU A 139 10.92 10.91 8.64
C LEU A 139 11.13 11.31 10.11
N ASN A 140 10.33 12.24 10.63
CA ASN A 140 10.35 12.58 12.06
C ASN A 140 9.95 11.40 12.95
N TYR A 141 8.91 10.65 12.56
CA TYR A 141 8.50 9.42 13.26
C TYR A 141 9.61 8.39 13.31
N LEU A 142 10.32 8.14 12.19
CA LEU A 142 11.46 7.23 12.16
C LEU A 142 12.62 7.72 13.03
N ALA A 143 12.86 9.03 13.08
CA ALA A 143 13.92 9.64 13.89
C ALA A 143 13.60 9.68 15.40
N GLY A 144 12.36 9.43 15.82
CA GLY A 144 11.93 9.53 17.22
C GLY A 144 11.41 10.91 17.62
N GLU A 145 11.31 11.85 16.67
CA GLU A 145 10.77 13.20 16.87
C GLU A 145 9.24 13.18 16.86
N TRP A 146 8.65 12.44 17.80
CA TRP A 146 7.21 12.11 17.79
C TRP A 146 6.30 13.29 18.08
N GLU A 147 6.78 14.32 18.78
CA GLU A 147 6.04 15.56 18.98
C GLU A 147 5.72 16.20 17.62
N VAL A 148 6.76 16.45 16.82
CA VAL A 148 6.63 17.00 15.46
C VAL A 148 5.86 16.06 14.54
N ALA A 149 6.17 14.76 14.58
CA ALA A 149 5.50 13.79 13.72
C ALA A 149 3.99 13.71 14.00
N SER A 150 3.57 13.81 15.26
CA SER A 150 2.16 13.74 15.66
C SER A 150 1.36 14.93 15.14
N ASP A 151 1.91 16.15 15.19
CA ASP A 151 1.29 17.34 14.61
C ASP A 151 1.14 17.22 13.10
N VAL A 152 2.17 16.70 12.43
CA VAL A 152 2.13 16.46 10.99
C VAL A 152 1.05 15.44 10.63
N PHE A 153 0.99 14.30 11.32
CA PHE A 153 -0.02 13.28 11.03
C PHE A 153 -1.44 13.70 11.39
N ALA A 154 -1.63 14.53 12.43
CA ALA A 154 -2.93 15.11 12.74
C ALA A 154 -3.47 15.95 11.56
N ARG A 155 -2.58 16.64 10.84
CA ARG A 155 -2.91 17.43 9.65
C ARG A 155 -3.12 16.53 8.42
N THR A 156 -2.18 15.64 8.11
CA THR A 156 -2.26 14.81 6.88
C THR A 156 -3.42 13.82 6.94
N ARG A 157 -3.82 13.38 8.13
CA ARG A 157 -5.02 12.57 8.36
C ARG A 157 -6.28 13.16 7.71
N THR A 158 -6.49 14.47 7.81
CA THR A 158 -7.71 15.12 7.31
C THR A 158 -7.49 15.93 6.02
N MET A 159 -6.24 16.16 5.62
CA MET A 159 -5.88 16.99 4.45
C MET A 159 -6.57 16.58 3.15
N LEU A 160 -6.74 15.27 2.94
CA LEU A 160 -7.38 14.77 1.72
C LEU A 160 -8.90 15.03 1.70
N LEU A 161 -9.56 15.23 2.85
CA LEU A 161 -11.00 15.55 2.92
C LEU A 161 -11.33 16.85 2.18
N GLU A 162 -10.45 17.84 2.23
CA GLU A 162 -10.61 19.14 1.54
C GLU A 162 -10.64 18.98 0.02
N THR A 163 -9.94 17.98 -0.50
CA THR A 163 -9.91 17.62 -1.94
C THR A 163 -11.00 16.61 -2.32
N GLY A 164 -11.97 16.39 -1.42
CA GLY A 164 -13.06 15.42 -1.56
C GLY A 164 -12.61 13.97 -1.39
N GLY A 165 -11.46 13.73 -0.76
CA GLY A 165 -10.90 12.43 -0.37
C GLY A 165 -11.50 11.86 0.90
N CYS A 166 -10.89 10.78 1.38
CA CYS A 166 -11.18 10.16 2.66
C CYS A 166 -10.08 10.52 3.67
N GLU A 167 -10.28 10.13 4.92
CA GLU A 167 -9.24 10.22 5.94
C GLU A 167 -8.02 9.37 5.54
N ASP A 168 -6.80 9.89 5.68
CA ASP A 168 -5.59 9.11 5.40
C ASP A 168 -5.33 8.11 6.53
N GLY A 169 -5.58 6.83 6.24
CA GLY A 169 -5.45 5.76 7.21
C GLY A 169 -4.03 5.59 7.76
N PRO A 170 -2.94 5.64 6.96
CA PRO A 170 -1.57 5.64 7.50
C PRO A 170 -1.29 6.75 8.50
N SER A 171 -1.69 8.00 8.20
CA SER A 171 -1.57 9.12 9.15
C SER A 171 -2.33 8.85 10.44
N ARG A 172 -3.58 8.36 10.34
CA ARG A 172 -4.39 7.99 11.51
C ARG A 172 -3.71 6.92 12.36
N THR A 173 -3.28 5.82 11.74
CA THR A 173 -2.68 4.68 12.46
C THR A 173 -1.40 5.07 13.17
N LEU A 174 -0.50 5.82 12.52
CA LEU A 174 0.73 6.30 13.15
C LEU A 174 0.45 7.30 14.27
N LEU A 175 -0.52 8.19 14.09
CA LEU A 175 -0.92 9.15 15.11
C LEU A 175 -1.48 8.44 16.36
N GLU A 176 -2.41 7.51 16.17
CA GLU A 176 -2.99 6.70 17.26
C GLU A 176 -1.90 5.91 18.00
N TYR A 177 -0.95 5.33 17.27
CA TYR A 177 0.18 4.64 17.87
C TYR A 177 0.99 5.58 18.77
N MET A 178 1.41 6.75 18.27
CA MET A 178 2.20 7.70 19.06
C MET A 178 1.43 8.27 20.26
N GLN A 179 0.12 8.50 20.12
CA GLN A 179 -0.73 8.98 21.21
C GLN A 179 -0.79 8.00 22.39
N ASN A 180 -0.70 6.69 22.13
CA ASN A 180 -0.62 5.69 23.20
C ASN A 180 0.66 5.80 24.07
N PHE A 181 1.67 6.53 23.60
CA PHE A 181 2.89 6.85 24.33
C PHE A 181 2.97 8.34 24.69
N GLY A 182 1.85 9.06 24.65
CA GLY A 182 1.82 10.50 24.94
C GLY A 182 2.61 11.35 23.94
N CYS A 183 2.71 10.90 22.68
CA CYS A 183 3.49 11.54 21.61
C CYS A 183 4.99 11.71 21.92
N GLN A 184 5.53 10.87 22.80
CA GLN A 184 6.96 10.80 23.08
C GLN A 184 7.50 9.43 22.69
N ALA A 185 8.55 9.43 21.85
CA ALA A 185 9.19 8.20 21.46
C ALA A 185 9.89 7.55 22.67
N PRO A 186 9.94 6.22 22.75
CA PRO A 186 10.81 5.52 23.70
C PRO A 186 12.26 5.96 23.51
N ALA A 187 13.04 6.05 24.60
CA ALA A 187 14.44 6.51 24.56
C ALA A 187 15.32 5.74 23.56
N ASN A 188 15.00 4.48 23.28
CA ASN A 188 15.72 3.62 22.35
C ASN A 188 14.88 3.30 21.10
N TRP A 189 14.07 4.24 20.63
CA TRP A 189 13.20 4.03 19.48
C TRP A 189 14.03 3.58 18.27
N PRO A 190 13.83 2.33 17.78
CA PRO A 190 14.68 1.76 16.75
C PRO A 190 14.24 2.17 15.33
N GLY A 191 13.29 3.10 15.21
CA GLY A 191 12.68 3.49 13.94
C GLY A 191 11.62 2.51 13.44
N TRP A 192 11.12 1.59 14.27
CA TRP A 192 10.06 0.66 13.90
C TRP A 192 9.24 0.21 15.11
N ARG A 193 7.98 -0.14 14.89
CA ARG A 193 7.09 -0.74 15.90
C ARG A 193 6.81 -2.21 15.62
N GLU A 194 6.40 -2.95 16.64
CA GLU A 194 5.86 -4.30 16.45
C GLU A 194 4.47 -4.23 15.80
N LEU A 195 4.29 -4.96 14.70
CA LEU A 195 2.96 -5.15 14.11
C LEU A 195 2.25 -6.27 14.86
N LYS A 196 1.15 -5.94 15.53
CA LYS A 196 0.30 -6.95 16.18
C LYS A 196 -0.39 -7.78 15.09
N ALA A 197 -0.43 -9.09 15.27
CA ALA A 197 -1.20 -9.94 14.38
C ALA A 197 -2.69 -9.54 14.43
N ALA A 198 -3.31 -9.38 13.26
CA ALA A 198 -4.76 -9.22 13.18
C ALA A 198 -5.42 -10.43 13.87
N ARG A 199 -6.38 -10.15 14.76
CA ARG A 199 -7.16 -11.18 15.47
C ARG A 199 -8.15 -11.87 14.54
#